data_AF-A0A926ZMJ2-F1
#
_entry.id   AF-A0A926ZMJ2-F1
#
_cell.length_a   1.000
_cell.length_b   1.000
_cell.length_c   1.000
_cell.angle_alpha   90.00
_cell.angle_beta   90.00
_cell.angle_gamma   90.00
#
_symmetry.space_group_name_H-M   'P 1'
#
loop_
_entity.id
_entity.type
_entity.pdbx_description
1 polymer ?
#
loop_
_entity_poly.entity_id
_entity_poly.type
_entity_poly.pdbx_seq_one_letter_code
_entity_poly.pdbx_strand_id
1 'polypeptide(L)'
;MNLPSFLWLWKIAAWSMGLSLLAYLMLAVTGVWMFRARTSQQFPFSTQFMGGRQGVRSLHYLMGISMVSLVLLLLAIGIVGTLGHFGSLGHSSHLVAGLIVVGLVLLSAFSATQISTGQPWARPLHIGVNIILFVGFAWVSLTGWIVVQKYLP
;
A
#
# COMPACT_ATOMS: atom_id res chain seq x y z
N MET A 1 29.43 2.39 22.57
CA MET A 1 28.04 2.83 22.84
C MET A 1 27.12 1.63 22.68
N ASN A 2 26.42 1.21 23.73
CA ASN A 2 25.39 0.17 23.63
C ASN A 2 24.16 0.78 22.96
N LEU A 3 24.17 0.82 21.62
CA LEU A 3 22.99 1.22 20.87
C LEU A 3 21.88 0.20 21.17
N PRO A 4 20.66 0.64 21.53
CA PRO A 4 19.55 -0.28 21.72
C PRO A 4 19.37 -1.10 20.44
N SER A 5 19.11 -2.39 20.58
CA SER A 5 18.94 -3.26 19.43
C SER A 5 17.80 -2.72 18.55
N PHE A 6 18.08 -2.48 17.26
CA PHE A 6 17.08 -2.02 16.28
C PHE A 6 15.94 -3.03 16.03
N LEU A 7 15.92 -4.17 16.74
CA LEU A 7 14.90 -5.22 16.65
C LEU A 7 13.46 -4.71 16.75
N TRP A 8 13.19 -3.71 17.61
CA TRP A 8 11.84 -3.15 17.72
C TRP A 8 11.42 -2.39 16.46
N LEU A 9 12.35 -1.68 15.82
CA LEU A 9 12.13 -0.98 14.56
C LEU A 9 11.80 -1.98 13.44
N TRP A 10 12.53 -3.08 13.36
CA TRP A 10 12.29 -4.15 12.38
C TRP A 10 10.93 -4.85 12.60
N LYS A 11 10.54 -5.07 13.86
CA LYS A 11 9.21 -5.60 14.20
C LYS A 11 8.10 -4.65 13.73
N ILE A 12 8.22 -3.35 14.00
CA ILE A 12 7.26 -2.35 13.53
C ILE A 12 7.19 -2.34 12.00
N ALA A 13 8.34 -2.42 11.31
CA ALA A 13 8.38 -2.46 9.86
C ALA A 13 7.62 -3.70 9.32
N ALA A 14 7.85 -4.88 9.90
CA ALA A 14 7.16 -6.10 9.48
C ALA A 14 5.63 -6.02 9.68
N TRP A 15 5.17 -5.52 10.84
CA TRP A 15 3.74 -5.32 11.08
C TRP A 15 3.12 -4.27 10.17
N SER A 16 3.84 -3.16 9.92
CA SER A 16 3.38 -2.09 9.02
C SER A 16 3.24 -2.61 7.60
N MET A 17 4.16 -3.47 7.16
CA MET A 17 4.08 -4.12 5.84
C MET A 17 2.86 -5.04 5.73
N GLY A 18 2.58 -5.84 6.75
CA GLY A 18 1.37 -6.66 6.81
C GLY A 18 0.09 -5.81 6.76
N LEU A 19 0.08 -4.69 7.47
CA LEU A 19 -1.05 -3.75 7.46
C LEU A 19 -1.22 -3.08 6.08
N SER A 20 -0.14 -2.76 5.38
CA SER A 20 -0.19 -2.28 3.99
C SER A 20 -0.80 -3.32 3.04
N LEU A 21 -0.43 -4.60 3.17
CA LEU A 21 -1.04 -5.68 2.37
C LEU A 21 -2.54 -5.81 2.66
N LEU A 22 -2.94 -5.75 3.94
CA LEU A 22 -4.34 -5.76 4.32
C LEU A 22 -5.10 -4.56 3.74
N ALA A 23 -4.56 -3.36 3.86
CA ALA A 23 -5.15 -2.15 3.30
C ALA A 23 -5.30 -2.25 1.77
N TYR A 24 -4.30 -2.79 1.08
CA TYR A 24 -4.36 -3.05 -0.36
C TYR A 24 -5.48 -4.02 -0.74
N LEU A 25 -5.65 -5.12 0.00
CA LEU A 25 -6.75 -6.06 -0.23
C LEU A 25 -8.12 -5.43 0.02
N MET A 26 -8.26 -4.64 1.09
CA MET A 26 -9.51 -3.93 1.39
C MET A 26 -9.84 -2.87 0.34
N LEU A 27 -8.83 -2.18 -0.21
CA LEU A 27 -8.98 -1.28 -1.36
C LEU A 27 -9.46 -2.02 -2.61
N ALA A 28 -8.93 -3.21 -2.89
CA ALA A 28 -9.39 -4.03 -3.99
C ALA A 28 -10.87 -4.45 -3.82
N VAL A 29 -11.25 -4.92 -2.63
CA VAL A 29 -12.64 -5.32 -2.31
C VAL A 29 -13.60 -4.14 -2.49
N THR A 30 -13.29 -2.99 -1.90
CA THR A 30 -14.14 -1.79 -2.03
C THR A 30 -14.17 -1.24 -3.46
N GLY A 31 -13.07 -1.35 -4.21
CA GLY A 31 -13.01 -1.06 -5.64
C GLY A 31 -13.96 -1.94 -6.46
N VAL A 32 -13.96 -3.26 -6.21
CA VAL A 32 -14.86 -4.21 -6.86
C VAL A 32 -16.33 -3.94 -6.49
N TRP A 33 -16.63 -3.62 -5.23
CA TRP A 33 -17.98 -3.22 -4.83
C TRP A 33 -18.45 -1.96 -5.57
N MET A 34 -17.60 -0.92 -5.66
CA MET A 34 -17.91 0.28 -6.42
C MET A 34 -18.08 0.04 -7.92
N PHE A 35 -17.40 -0.97 -8.48
CA PHE A 35 -17.57 -1.39 -9.87
C PHE A 35 -18.93 -2.09 -10.07
N ARG A 36 -19.22 -3.12 -9.27
CA ARG A 36 -20.50 -3.87 -9.32
C ARG A 36 -21.71 -2.98 -9.12
N ALA A 37 -21.62 -2.06 -8.16
CA ALA A 37 -22.61 -1.03 -7.88
C ALA A 37 -23.00 -0.20 -9.12
N ARG A 38 -22.05 0.04 -10.04
CA ARG A 38 -22.29 0.82 -11.26
C ARG A 38 -22.83 -0.04 -12.39
N THR A 39 -22.34 -1.26 -12.54
CA THR A 39 -22.65 -2.13 -13.68
C THR A 39 -23.95 -2.91 -13.48
N SER A 40 -24.24 -3.36 -12.26
CA SER A 40 -25.32 -4.32 -12.01
C SER A 40 -26.48 -3.75 -11.19
N GLN A 41 -26.38 -2.51 -10.70
CA GLN A 41 -27.34 -1.88 -9.75
C GLN A 41 -27.63 -2.72 -8.48
N GLN A 42 -26.88 -3.80 -8.28
CA GLN A 42 -26.99 -4.69 -7.12
C GLN A 42 -25.95 -4.26 -6.08
N PHE A 43 -26.44 -3.81 -4.94
CA PHE A 43 -25.63 -3.57 -3.75
C PHE A 43 -25.72 -4.80 -2.84
N PRO A 44 -24.59 -5.41 -2.44
CA PRO A 44 -24.61 -6.41 -1.38
C PRO A 44 -25.23 -5.82 -0.11
N PHE A 45 -26.05 -6.57 0.61
CA PHE A 45 -26.67 -6.11 1.85
C PHE A 45 -25.65 -5.52 2.85
N SER A 46 -24.44 -6.10 2.92
CA SER A 46 -23.33 -5.60 3.75
C SER A 46 -22.94 -4.14 3.47
N THR A 47 -23.05 -3.70 2.22
CA THR A 47 -22.70 -2.31 1.82
C THR A 47 -23.78 -1.30 2.18
N GLN A 48 -25.01 -1.74 2.45
CA GLN A 48 -26.11 -0.88 2.90
C GLN A 48 -25.88 -0.43 4.35
N PHE A 49 -25.38 -1.31 5.22
CA PHE A 49 -24.97 -0.95 6.58
C PHE A 49 -23.80 0.04 6.64
N MET A 50 -22.97 0.08 5.59
CA MET A 50 -21.83 1.00 5.51
C MET A 50 -22.21 2.39 4.98
N GLY A 51 -23.51 2.70 4.78
CA GLY A 51 -23.94 3.98 4.18
C GLY A 51 -24.03 3.94 2.65
N GLY A 52 -24.21 2.75 2.07
CA GLY A 52 -24.42 2.55 0.64
C GLY A 52 -23.24 3.00 -0.23
N ARG A 53 -23.55 3.53 -1.42
CA ARG A 53 -22.54 3.94 -2.41
C ARG A 53 -21.57 5.00 -1.90
N GLN A 54 -22.08 5.99 -1.17
CA GLN A 54 -21.27 7.07 -0.63
C GLN A 54 -20.36 6.55 0.50
N GLY A 55 -20.88 5.69 1.36
CA GLY A 55 -20.12 5.07 2.43
C GLY A 55 -18.95 4.22 1.94
N VAL A 56 -19.18 3.33 0.97
CA VAL A 56 -18.11 2.52 0.36
C VAL A 56 -17.04 3.41 -0.29
N ARG A 57 -17.44 4.52 -0.92
CA ARG A 57 -16.51 5.49 -1.50
C ARG A 57 -15.66 6.18 -0.43
N SER A 58 -16.27 6.65 0.66
CA SER A 58 -15.55 7.26 1.79
C SER A 58 -14.58 6.27 2.44
N LEU A 59 -15.01 5.03 2.64
CA LEU A 59 -14.17 3.95 3.15
C LEU A 59 -12.97 3.69 2.23
N HIS A 60 -13.19 3.65 0.91
CA HIS A 60 -12.11 3.48 -0.07
C HIS A 60 -11.09 4.62 0.00
N TYR A 61 -11.53 5.88 0.12
CA TYR A 61 -10.61 7.01 0.31
C TYR A 61 -9.85 6.92 1.63
N LEU A 62 -10.53 6.60 2.73
CA LEU A 62 -9.88 6.47 4.04
C LEU A 62 -8.79 5.41 4.01
N MET A 63 -9.09 4.22 3.47
CA MET A 63 -8.11 3.16 3.32
C MET A 63 -6.98 3.53 2.35
N GLY A 64 -7.27 4.32 1.31
CA GLY A 64 -6.28 4.84 0.38
C GLY A 64 -5.30 5.79 1.07
N ILE A 65 -5.81 6.71 1.88
CA ILE A 65 -5.00 7.63 2.70
C ILE A 65 -4.16 6.83 3.70
N SER A 66 -4.77 5.88 4.41
CA SER A 66 -4.04 5.00 5.33
C SER A 66 -2.92 4.24 4.62
N MET A 67 -3.19 3.71 3.41
CA MET A 67 -2.21 3.00 2.60
C MET A 67 -1.01 3.88 2.22
N VAL A 68 -1.27 5.09 1.72
CA VAL A 68 -0.22 6.06 1.38
C VAL A 68 0.63 6.38 2.61
N SER A 69 -0.01 6.67 3.74
CA SER A 69 0.69 6.96 5.00
C SER A 69 1.56 5.80 5.48
N LEU A 70 1.04 4.56 5.40
CA LEU A 70 1.78 3.36 5.81
C LEU A 70 3.01 3.11 4.94
N VAL A 71 2.88 3.26 3.62
CA VAL A 71 3.99 3.02 2.69
C VAL A 71 5.07 4.09 2.81
N LEU A 72 4.70 5.35 3.07
CA LEU A 72 5.66 6.42 3.36
C LEU A 72 6.33 6.24 4.73
N LEU A 73 5.59 5.80 5.75
CA LEU A 73 6.16 5.45 7.06
C LEU A 73 7.17 4.30 6.93
N LEU A 74 6.83 3.25 6.17
CA LEU A 74 7.73 2.13 5.87
C LEU A 74 9.00 2.60 5.17
N LEU A 75 8.89 3.49 4.18
CA LEU A 75 10.05 4.08 3.50
C LEU A 75 10.93 4.85 4.48
N ALA A 76 10.33 5.69 5.33
CA ALA A 76 11.06 6.47 6.34
C ALA A 76 11.78 5.55 7.34
N ILE A 77 11.09 4.53 7.87
CA ILE A 77 11.68 3.52 8.76
C ILE A 77 12.83 2.78 8.06
N GLY A 78 12.66 2.39 6.79
CA GLY A 78 13.69 1.72 6.01
C GLY A 78 14.93 2.58 5.81
N ILE A 79 14.77 3.85 5.45
CA ILE A 79 15.87 4.81 5.29
C ILE A 79 16.60 5.05 6.61
N VAL A 80 15.86 5.36 7.69
CA VAL A 80 16.45 5.62 9.01
C VAL A 80 17.14 4.37 9.55
N GLY A 81 16.54 3.19 9.39
CA GLY A 81 17.11 1.93 9.85
C GLY A 81 18.39 1.56 9.10
N THR A 82 18.40 1.72 7.77
CA THR A 82 19.60 1.40 6.96
C THR A 82 20.72 2.40 7.16
N LEU A 83 20.45 3.71 7.13
CA LEU A 83 21.45 4.73 7.41
C LEU A 83 21.96 4.65 8.84
N GLY A 84 21.08 4.46 9.82
CA GLY A 84 21.45 4.40 11.24
C GLY A 84 22.27 3.17 11.61
N HIS A 85 22.04 2.03 10.95
CA HIS A 85 22.76 0.79 11.26
C HIS A 85 24.00 0.57 10.37
N PHE A 86 23.92 0.89 9.08
CA PHE A 86 24.98 0.61 8.10
C PHE A 86 25.73 1.85 7.59
N GLY A 87 25.28 3.06 7.92
CA GLY A 87 25.88 4.31 7.42
C GLY A 87 25.63 4.60 5.94
N SER A 88 24.86 3.75 5.24
CA SER A 88 24.48 3.91 3.83
C SER A 88 23.13 3.23 3.57
N LEU A 89 22.45 3.61 2.48
CA LEU A 89 21.19 2.97 2.06
C LEU A 89 21.41 1.55 1.51
N GLY A 90 22.65 1.24 1.10
CA GLY A 90 23.02 0.00 0.43
C GLY A 90 22.34 -0.18 -0.93
N HIS A 91 22.61 -1.33 -1.55
CA HIS A 91 21.93 -1.79 -2.76
C HIS A 91 21.29 -3.15 -2.46
N SER A 92 19.96 -3.21 -2.48
CA SER A 92 19.22 -4.45 -2.28
C SER A 92 18.02 -4.54 -3.22
N SER A 93 17.62 -5.76 -3.56
CA SER A 93 16.38 -6.00 -4.30
C SER A 93 15.16 -5.45 -3.57
N HIS A 94 15.17 -5.48 -2.23
CA HIS A 94 14.11 -4.93 -1.42
C HIS A 94 14.00 -3.39 -1.51
N LEU A 95 15.13 -2.67 -1.52
CA LEU A 95 15.13 -1.21 -1.68
C LEU A 95 14.52 -0.81 -3.02
N VAL A 96 14.95 -1.45 -4.11
CA VAL A 96 14.42 -1.17 -5.46
C VAL A 96 12.93 -1.51 -5.54
N ALA A 97 12.53 -2.68 -5.03
CA ALA A 97 11.13 -3.08 -4.97
C ALA A 97 10.27 -2.09 -4.17
N GLY A 98 10.77 -1.65 -3.01
CA GLY A 98 10.10 -0.69 -2.14
C GLY A 98 9.90 0.67 -2.82
N LEU A 99 10.92 1.21 -3.49
CA LEU A 99 10.81 2.47 -4.22
C LEU A 99 9.81 2.38 -5.39
N ILE A 100 9.80 1.28 -6.13
CA ILE A 100 8.81 1.03 -7.18
C ILE A 100 7.40 1.02 -6.60
N VAL A 101 7.18 0.29 -5.49
CA VAL A 101 5.88 0.22 -4.83
C VAL A 101 5.43 1.59 -4.32
N VAL A 102 6.32 2.37 -3.70
CA VAL A 102 6.03 3.75 -3.27
C VAL A 102 5.58 4.59 -4.47
N GLY A 103 6.34 4.58 -5.57
CA GLY A 103 6.01 5.34 -6.77
C GLY A 103 4.66 4.95 -7.37
N LEU A 104 4.37 3.65 -7.46
CA LEU A 104 3.09 3.15 -7.94
C LEU A 104 1.92 3.50 -7.01
N VAL A 105 2.11 3.46 -5.69
CA VAL A 105 1.08 3.89 -4.71
C VAL A 105 0.78 5.37 -4.86
N LEU A 106 1.80 6.22 -4.99
CA LEU A 106 1.61 7.65 -5.20
C LEU A 106 0.95 7.96 -6.55
N LEU A 107 1.32 7.25 -7.62
CA LEU A 107 0.68 7.38 -8.93
C LEU A 107 -0.79 6.93 -8.90
N SER A 108 -1.07 5.84 -8.18
CA SER A 108 -2.44 5.36 -7.95
C SER A 108 -3.27 6.38 -7.17
N ALA A 109 -2.72 6.94 -6.09
CA ALA A 109 -3.40 7.97 -5.30
C ALA A 109 -3.63 9.26 -6.11
N PHE A 110 -2.63 9.72 -6.86
CA PHE A 110 -2.76 10.88 -7.75
C PHE A 110 -3.87 10.65 -8.78
N SER A 111 -3.80 9.56 -9.54
CA SER A 111 -4.84 9.25 -10.54
C SER A 111 -6.23 9.10 -9.93
N ALA A 112 -6.35 8.60 -8.70
CA ALA A 112 -7.64 8.54 -7.98
C ALA A 112 -8.26 9.93 -7.73
N THR A 113 -7.45 10.94 -7.43
CA THR A 113 -7.94 12.33 -7.22
C THR A 113 -8.40 12.98 -8.52
N GLN A 114 -7.90 12.51 -9.66
CA GLN A 114 -8.23 13.02 -10.99
C GLN A 114 -9.50 12.39 -11.61
N ILE A 115 -10.09 11.36 -10.98
CA ILE A 115 -11.27 10.67 -11.52
C ILE A 115 -12.47 11.61 -11.59
N SER A 116 -12.79 12.05 -12.80
CA SER A 116 -13.92 12.93 -13.12
C SER A 116 -14.42 12.67 -14.54
N THR A 117 -15.56 13.24 -14.91
CA THR A 117 -16.08 13.15 -16.29
C THR A 117 -15.19 13.86 -17.31
N GLY A 118 -14.44 14.88 -16.89
CA GLY A 118 -13.50 15.63 -17.73
C GLY A 118 -12.13 14.95 -17.92
N GLN A 119 -11.84 13.87 -17.18
CA GLN A 119 -10.54 13.18 -17.24
C GLN A 119 -10.74 11.66 -17.39
N PRO A 120 -11.10 11.17 -18.60
CA PRO A 120 -11.43 9.76 -18.82
C PRO A 120 -10.24 8.81 -18.62
N TRP A 121 -9.00 9.31 -18.71
CA TRP A 121 -7.77 8.55 -18.52
C TRP A 121 -7.51 8.16 -17.06
N ALA A 122 -8.03 8.92 -16.09
CA ALA A 122 -7.66 8.80 -14.69
C ALA A 122 -8.09 7.45 -14.08
N ARG A 123 -9.30 6.99 -14.40
CA ARG A 123 -9.83 5.71 -13.91
C ARG A 123 -9.07 4.50 -14.47
N PRO A 124 -8.87 4.34 -15.80
CA PRO A 124 -8.11 3.20 -16.32
C PRO A 124 -6.66 3.23 -15.85
N LEU A 125 -6.03 4.41 -15.71
CA LEU A 125 -4.69 4.49 -15.13
C LEU A 125 -4.68 4.00 -13.67
N HIS A 126 -5.58 4.51 -12.83
CA HIS A 126 -5.70 4.09 -11.44
C HIS A 126 -5.86 2.57 -11.34
N ILE A 127 -6.78 1.98 -12.09
CA ILE A 127 -7.02 0.52 -12.07
C ILE A 127 -5.80 -0.25 -12.58
N GLY A 128 -5.21 0.16 -13.70
CA GLY A 128 -4.02 -0.49 -14.28
C GLY A 128 -2.81 -0.45 -13.34
N VAL A 129 -2.56 0.70 -12.70
CA VAL A 129 -1.51 0.83 -11.69
C VAL A 129 -1.77 -0.07 -10.49
N ASN A 130 -3.02 -0.21 -10.03
CA ASN A 130 -3.34 -1.15 -8.96
C ASN A 130 -3.12 -2.61 -9.37
N ILE A 131 -3.41 -3.00 -10.62
CA ILE A 131 -3.09 -4.35 -11.11
C ILE A 131 -1.57 -4.59 -11.08
N ILE A 132 -0.75 -3.62 -11.49
CA ILE A 132 0.72 -3.72 -11.40
C ILE A 132 1.18 -3.75 -9.94
N LEU A 133 0.54 -2.98 -9.05
CA LEU A 133 0.83 -2.97 -7.61
C LEU A 133 0.66 -4.35 -6.97
N PHE A 134 -0.23 -5.21 -7.47
CA PHE A 134 -0.33 -6.58 -6.98
C PHE A 134 1.02 -7.32 -7.10
N VAL A 135 1.65 -7.25 -8.27
CA VAL A 135 2.96 -7.86 -8.51
C VAL A 135 4.03 -7.15 -7.68
N GLY A 136 3.99 -5.83 -7.59
CA GLY A 136 4.88 -5.04 -6.74
C GLY A 136 4.81 -5.44 -5.26
N PHE A 137 3.61 -5.61 -4.71
CA PHE A 137 3.39 -6.05 -3.33
C PHE A 137 3.89 -7.47 -3.08
N ALA A 138 3.64 -8.39 -4.02
CA ALA A 138 4.18 -9.75 -3.92
C ALA A 138 5.72 -9.73 -3.89
N TRP A 139 6.34 -8.97 -4.79
CA TRP A 139 7.79 -8.88 -4.92
C TRP A 139 8.46 -8.19 -3.73
N VAL A 140 7.93 -7.05 -3.27
CA VAL A 140 8.47 -6.35 -2.10
C VAL A 140 8.33 -7.19 -0.84
N SER A 141 7.22 -7.96 -0.69
CA SER A 141 6.99 -8.87 0.44
C SER A 141 7.96 -10.04 0.45
N LEU A 142 8.19 -10.66 -0.70
CA LEU A 142 9.17 -11.73 -0.83
C LEU A 142 10.58 -11.25 -0.46
N THR A 143 11.01 -10.13 -1.05
CA THR A 143 12.34 -9.55 -0.75
C THR A 143 12.45 -9.07 0.69
N GLY A 144 11.36 -8.53 1.27
CA GLY A 144 11.30 -8.10 2.67
C GLY A 144 11.39 -9.27 3.64
N TRP A 145 10.73 -10.39 3.34
CA TRP A 145 10.86 -11.62 4.10
C TRP A 145 12.32 -12.10 4.15
N ILE A 146 13.00 -12.15 3.00
CA ILE A 146 14.42 -12.52 2.92
C ILE A 146 15.31 -11.58 3.76
N VAL A 147 15.00 -10.28 3.79
CA VAL A 147 15.70 -9.31 4.63
C VAL A 147 15.47 -9.60 6.11
N VAL A 148 14.22 -9.83 6.53
CA VAL A 148 13.88 -10.11 7.93
C VAL A 148 14.55 -11.39 8.45
N GLN A 149 14.67 -12.43 7.61
CA GLN A 149 15.36 -13.68 8.00
C GLN A 149 16.83 -13.47 8.41
N LYS A 150 17.48 -12.38 7.98
CA LYS A 150 18.85 -12.07 8.42
C LYS A 150 18.93 -11.61 9.88
N TYR A 151 17.81 -11.24 10.48
CA TYR A 151 17.72 -10.68 11.83
C TYR A 151 16.96 -11.58 12.81
N LEU A 152 16.44 -12.71 12.35
CA LEU A 152 15.85 -13.75 13.19
C LEU A 152 16.95 -14.78 13.53
N PRO A 153 17.12 -15.16 14.80
CA PRO A 153 18.08 -16.17 15.23
C PRO A 153 17.72 -17.58 14.78
#